data_AF-A0A969WP45-F1
#
_entry.id   AF-A0A969WP45-F1
#
_cell.length_a   1.000
_cell.length_b   1.000
_cell.length_c   1.000
_cell.angle_alpha   90.00
_cell.angle_beta   90.00
_cell.angle_gamma   90.00
#
_symmetry.space_group_name_H-M   'P 1'
#
loop_
_entity.id
_entity.type
_entity.pdbx_description
1 polymer ?
#
loop_
_entity_poly.entity_id
_entity_poly.type
_entity_poly.pdbx_seq_one_letter_code
_entity_poly.pdbx_strand_id
1 'polypeptide(L)'
;MQVNDVVNSRYSTVYFDTDDFKLYTQHHNGKLNRYKVRTRRYEDSNINFFEIKFKTNTKRTIKKRIQTNTFSEKINPKRQNFIDNNSNLEQEELNPKINVLYNRATLVSKELNERLTIDTCLNFESKNNTANFAEIAIIEIKRNRGLKSYADIVLRDNGIYPRSISKYCLGISSLYENVKKNNFKLKFNSIKKLCYENV
;
A
#
# COMPACT_ATOMS: atom_id res chain seq x y z
N MET A 1 -12.85 16.89 8.91
CA MET A 1 -13.13 16.00 10.05
C MET A 1 -11.80 15.64 10.67
N GLN A 2 -11.50 16.21 11.84
CA GLN A 2 -10.35 15.83 12.65
C GLN A 2 -10.60 14.46 13.29
N VAL A 3 -9.56 13.65 13.36
CA VAL A 3 -9.50 12.51 14.28
C VAL A 3 -8.40 12.86 15.27
N ASN A 4 -8.78 13.21 16.51
CA ASN A 4 -7.88 13.47 17.64
C ASN A 4 -6.83 14.58 17.42
N ASP A 5 -7.22 15.75 16.90
CA ASP A 5 -6.33 16.92 16.68
C ASP A 5 -5.10 16.71 15.76
N VAL A 6 -4.93 15.50 15.23
CA VAL A 6 -3.83 15.15 14.33
C VAL A 6 -4.32 15.22 12.89
N VAL A 7 -3.83 16.22 12.14
CA VAL A 7 -4.13 16.38 10.70
C VAL A 7 -3.44 15.27 9.86
N ASN A 8 -2.35 14.70 10.36
CA ASN A 8 -1.52 13.70 9.69
C ASN A 8 -1.25 12.50 10.59
N SER A 9 -2.04 11.43 10.46
CA SER A 9 -1.82 10.22 11.26
C SER A 9 -0.67 9.38 10.70
N ARG A 10 0.16 8.83 11.59
CA ARG A 10 1.30 7.99 11.21
C ARG A 10 0.88 6.55 11.00
N TYR A 11 1.36 5.97 9.92
CA TYR A 11 1.11 4.57 9.56
C TYR A 11 2.41 3.82 9.34
N SER A 12 2.48 2.62 9.90
CA SER A 12 3.47 1.61 9.52
C SER A 12 2.76 0.40 8.93
N THR A 13 3.28 -0.15 7.85
CA THR A 13 2.75 -1.37 7.22
C THR A 13 3.88 -2.31 6.84
N VAL A 14 3.91 -3.49 7.44
CA VAL A 14 4.78 -4.61 7.04
C VAL A 14 4.05 -5.42 5.98
N TYR A 15 4.65 -5.61 4.80
CA TYR A 15 4.18 -6.57 3.81
C TYR A 15 4.98 -7.87 3.89
N PHE A 16 4.26 -8.97 3.73
CA PHE A 16 4.79 -10.31 3.72
C PHE A 16 4.81 -10.85 2.29
N ASP A 17 5.80 -11.67 1.98
CA ASP A 17 5.96 -12.38 0.72
C ASP A 17 6.78 -13.66 0.96
N THR A 18 6.83 -14.54 -0.03
CA THR A 18 7.74 -15.67 -0.04
C THR A 18 9.18 -15.20 -0.30
N ASP A 19 10.15 -16.07 -0.05
CA ASP A 19 11.57 -15.75 -0.27
C ASP A 19 11.93 -15.45 -1.72
N ASP A 20 11.21 -16.07 -2.67
CA ASP A 20 11.33 -15.82 -4.10
C ASP A 20 10.44 -14.67 -4.60
N PHE A 21 9.82 -13.89 -3.70
CA PHE A 21 8.97 -12.75 -4.02
C PHE A 21 7.78 -13.11 -4.93
N LYS A 22 7.11 -14.23 -4.65
CA LYS A 22 6.03 -14.76 -5.48
C LYS A 22 4.85 -13.80 -5.59
N LEU A 23 4.43 -13.17 -4.50
CA LEU A 23 3.31 -12.22 -4.51
C LEU A 23 3.66 -10.94 -5.28
N TYR A 24 4.89 -10.46 -5.15
CA TYR A 24 5.40 -9.35 -5.96
C TYR A 24 5.40 -9.71 -7.43
N THR A 25 5.96 -10.87 -7.78
CA THR A 25 6.07 -11.36 -9.16
C THR A 25 4.71 -11.54 -9.80
N GLN A 26 3.73 -12.08 -9.08
CA GLN A 26 2.34 -12.16 -9.54
C GLN A 26 1.75 -10.77 -9.83
N HIS A 27 2.02 -9.77 -8.98
CA HIS A 27 1.58 -8.41 -9.24
C HIS A 27 2.28 -7.82 -10.46
N HIS A 28 3.59 -7.94 -10.52
CA HIS A 28 4.44 -7.44 -11.59
C HIS A 28 4.00 -7.99 -12.95
N ASN A 29 3.73 -9.29 -13.02
CA ASN A 29 3.30 -9.98 -14.24
C ASN A 29 1.79 -9.77 -14.54
N GLY A 30 1.07 -8.98 -13.74
CA GLY A 30 -0.33 -8.67 -14.00
C GLY A 30 -1.31 -9.81 -13.71
N LYS A 31 -0.89 -10.84 -12.96
CA LYS A 31 -1.74 -12.00 -12.62
C LYS A 31 -3.06 -11.53 -12.02
N LEU A 32 -4.15 -11.94 -12.64
CA LEU A 32 -5.50 -11.48 -12.31
C LEU A 32 -5.87 -11.79 -10.85
N ASN A 33 -5.86 -13.08 -10.49
CA ASN A 33 -6.02 -13.57 -9.13
C ASN A 33 -4.69 -13.48 -8.37
N ARG A 34 -4.61 -12.60 -7.37
CA ARG A 34 -3.37 -12.41 -6.60
C ARG A 34 -3.63 -11.87 -5.20
N TYR A 35 -2.74 -12.23 -4.28
CA TYR A 35 -2.82 -11.83 -2.88
C TYR A 35 -1.81 -10.74 -2.54
N LYS A 36 -2.10 -10.04 -1.44
CA LYS A 36 -1.13 -9.30 -0.63
C LYS A 36 -1.44 -9.55 0.83
N VAL A 37 -0.43 -9.85 1.62
CA VAL A 37 -0.54 -10.07 3.06
C VAL A 37 0.25 -8.99 3.78
N ARG A 38 -0.34 -8.39 4.82
CA ARG A 38 0.29 -7.27 5.53
C ARG A 38 -0.19 -7.12 6.97
N THR A 39 0.69 -6.65 7.84
CA THR A 39 0.32 -6.05 9.13
C THR A 39 0.32 -4.55 8.96
N ARG A 40 -0.71 -3.85 9.46
CA ARG A 40 -0.77 -2.39 9.47
C ARG A 40 -0.97 -1.89 10.89
N ARG A 41 -0.09 -0.99 11.32
CA ARG A 41 -0.21 -0.21 12.55
C ARG A 41 -0.72 1.19 12.25
N TYR A 42 -1.62 1.63 13.12
CA TYR A 42 -2.06 3.00 13.27
C TYR A 42 -1.28 3.52 14.48
N GLU A 43 -0.17 4.23 14.26
CA GLU A 43 0.80 4.52 15.34
C GLU A 43 0.16 5.34 16.46
N ASP A 44 -0.63 6.34 16.08
CA ASP A 44 -1.20 7.29 17.05
C ASP A 44 -2.30 6.68 17.93
N SER A 45 -2.93 5.59 17.49
CA SER A 45 -3.91 4.84 18.30
C SER A 45 -3.37 3.50 18.83
N ASN A 46 -2.13 3.15 18.47
CA ASN A 46 -1.51 1.87 18.75
C ASN A 46 -2.34 0.63 18.34
N ILE A 47 -3.21 0.77 17.33
CA ILE A 47 -4.06 -0.33 16.84
C ILE A 47 -3.36 -1.03 15.67
N ASN A 48 -3.36 -2.36 15.68
CA ASN A 48 -2.75 -3.18 14.63
C ASN A 48 -3.76 -4.13 14.00
N PHE A 49 -3.71 -4.27 12.68
CA PHE A 49 -4.48 -5.27 11.94
C PHE A 49 -3.57 -6.12 11.06
N PHE A 50 -3.76 -7.43 11.11
CA PHE A 50 -3.25 -8.35 10.09
C PHE A 50 -4.31 -8.48 8.99
N GLU A 51 -3.91 -8.26 7.73
CA GLU A 51 -4.81 -8.09 6.60
C GLU A 51 -4.39 -8.95 5.41
N ILE A 52 -5.36 -9.61 4.79
CA ILE A 52 -5.22 -10.29 3.51
C ILE A 52 -6.06 -9.54 2.48
N LYS A 53 -5.43 -9.15 1.37
CA LYS A 53 -6.08 -8.54 0.22
C LYS A 53 -6.00 -9.49 -0.96
N PHE A 54 -7.14 -9.97 -1.43
CA PHE A 54 -7.26 -10.76 -2.64
C PHE A 54 -7.84 -9.91 -3.76
N LYS A 55 -7.11 -9.78 -4.87
CA LYS A 55 -7.64 -9.20 -6.10
C LYS A 55 -8.14 -10.32 -6.99
N THR A 56 -9.39 -10.22 -7.43
CA THR A 56 -10.06 -11.19 -8.30
C THR A 56 -9.79 -10.88 -9.78
N ASN A 57 -10.06 -11.85 -10.64
CA ASN A 57 -10.07 -11.71 -12.09
C ASN A 57 -11.08 -10.67 -12.61
N THR A 58 -12.18 -10.44 -11.90
CA THR A 58 -13.14 -9.36 -12.17
C THR A 58 -12.66 -7.98 -11.68
N LYS A 59 -11.36 -7.85 -11.32
CA LYS A 59 -10.71 -6.62 -10.82
C LYS A 59 -11.26 -6.11 -9.48
N ARG A 60 -12.14 -6.87 -8.80
CA ARG A 60 -12.61 -6.59 -7.44
C ARG A 60 -11.50 -6.92 -6.44
N THR A 61 -11.43 -6.18 -5.32
CA THR A 61 -10.54 -6.52 -4.21
C THR A 61 -11.38 -6.90 -3.00
N ILE A 62 -11.16 -8.11 -2.48
CA ILE A 62 -11.73 -8.61 -1.24
C ILE A 62 -10.67 -8.43 -0.16
N LYS A 63 -11.04 -7.80 0.96
CA LYS A 63 -10.15 -7.56 2.08
C LYS A 63 -10.72 -8.24 3.31
N LYS A 64 -9.93 -9.09 3.96
CA LYS A 64 -10.22 -9.66 5.26
C LYS A 64 -9.14 -9.20 6.25
N ARG A 65 -9.50 -9.00 7.52
CA ARG A 65 -8.56 -8.58 8.56
C ARG A 65 -8.94 -9.10 9.93
N ILE A 66 -7.95 -9.26 10.79
CA ILE A 66 -8.11 -9.47 12.24
C ILE A 66 -7.29 -8.42 12.99
N GLN A 67 -7.80 -7.98 14.14
CA GLN A 67 -7.03 -7.13 15.05
C GLN A 67 -5.97 -7.98 15.76
N THR A 68 -4.78 -7.42 15.94
CA THR A 68 -3.67 -8.07 16.63
C THR A 68 -3.14 -7.18 17.75
N ASN A 69 -2.76 -7.79 18.86
CA ASN A 69 -2.26 -7.04 20.02
C ASN A 69 -0.83 -6.52 19.81
N THR A 70 -0.07 -7.15 18.89
CA THR A 70 1.32 -6.79 18.62
C THR A 70 1.54 -6.45 17.16
N PHE A 71 2.39 -5.45 16.91
CA PHE A 71 2.99 -5.18 15.61
C PHE A 71 4.16 -6.14 15.37
N SER A 72 3.86 -7.44 15.34
CA SER A 72 4.88 -8.46 15.09
C SER A 72 5.16 -8.58 13.60
N GLU A 73 6.43 -8.75 13.25
CA GLU A 73 6.87 -9.17 11.92
C GLU A 73 6.82 -10.70 11.74
N LYS A 74 6.49 -11.47 12.80
CA LYS A 74 6.38 -12.93 12.75
C LYS A 74 4.95 -13.38 12.45
N ILE A 75 4.81 -14.47 11.72
CA ILE A 75 3.54 -15.17 11.57
C ILE A 75 3.43 -16.17 12.72
N ASN A 76 2.52 -15.89 13.66
CA ASN A 76 2.21 -16.80 14.76
C ASN A 76 1.08 -17.75 14.35
N PRO A 77 0.77 -18.80 15.14
CA PRO A 77 -0.26 -19.78 14.78
C PRO A 77 -1.64 -19.16 14.48
N LYS A 78 -2.03 -18.08 15.19
CA LYS A 78 -3.28 -17.36 14.92
C LYS A 78 -3.29 -16.69 13.54
N ARG A 79 -2.17 -16.08 13.12
CA ARG A 79 -2.02 -15.46 11.80
C ARG A 79 -1.93 -16.51 10.71
N GLN A 80 -1.24 -17.63 10.96
CA GLN A 80 -1.18 -18.77 10.03
C GLN A 80 -2.58 -19.32 9.77
N ASN A 81 -3.33 -19.65 10.82
CA ASN A 81 -4.71 -20.11 10.70
C ASN A 81 -5.60 -19.08 9.97
N PHE A 82 -5.34 -17.78 10.14
CA PHE A 82 -6.04 -16.74 9.38
C PHE A 82 -5.67 -16.74 7.89
N ILE A 83 -4.42 -17.05 7.51
CA ILE A 83 -4.00 -17.23 6.11
C ILE A 83 -4.70 -18.44 5.51
N ASP A 84 -4.62 -19.59 6.18
CA ASP A 84 -5.14 -20.87 5.68
C ASP A 84 -6.65 -20.80 5.41
N ASN A 85 -7.42 -20.13 6.28
CA ASN A 85 -8.87 -19.99 6.11
C ASN A 85 -9.31 -18.93 5.08
N ASN A 86 -8.39 -18.09 4.59
CA ASN A 86 -8.77 -16.88 3.83
C ASN A 86 -7.96 -16.66 2.55
N SER A 87 -7.05 -17.56 2.20
CA SER A 87 -6.25 -17.52 0.99
C SER A 87 -5.76 -18.90 0.62
N ASN A 88 -5.34 -19.08 -0.64
CA ASN A 88 -4.71 -20.31 -1.11
C ASN A 88 -3.17 -20.18 -0.97
N LEU A 89 -2.72 -19.83 0.24
CA LEU A 89 -1.30 -19.59 0.57
C LEU A 89 -0.81 -20.50 1.71
N GLU A 90 -1.59 -21.52 2.06
CA GLU A 90 -1.33 -22.45 3.17
C GLU A 90 0.00 -23.21 3.03
N GLN A 91 0.48 -23.42 1.80
CA GLN A 91 1.77 -24.07 1.52
C GLN A 91 2.93 -23.07 1.39
N GLU A 92 2.64 -21.77 1.46
CA GLU A 92 3.64 -20.73 1.25
C GLU A 92 4.21 -20.26 2.59
N GLU A 93 5.53 -20.28 2.72
CA GLU A 93 6.20 -19.65 3.85
C GLU A 93 6.30 -18.13 3.60
N LEU A 94 5.53 -17.37 4.36
CA LEU A 94 5.48 -15.91 4.23
C LEU A 94 6.34 -15.22 5.28
N ASN A 95 7.30 -14.45 4.82
CA ASN A 95 8.24 -13.71 5.65
C ASN A 95 8.05 -12.19 5.45
N PRO A 96 8.33 -11.37 6.47
CA PRO A 96 8.32 -9.91 6.32
C PRO A 96 9.37 -9.49 5.27
N LYS A 97 8.96 -8.73 4.25
CA LYS A 97 9.85 -8.27 3.18
C LYS A 97 10.05 -6.77 3.12
N ILE A 98 9.05 -5.98 3.52
CA ILE A 98 9.13 -4.53 3.42
C ILE A 98 8.26 -3.85 4.47
N ASN A 99 8.86 -2.88 5.15
CA ASN A 99 8.19 -1.93 5.99
C ASN A 99 7.92 -0.66 5.18
N VAL A 100 6.67 -0.18 5.23
CA VAL A 100 6.20 1.01 4.52
C VAL A 100 5.68 2.00 5.55
N LEU A 101 6.40 3.12 5.68
CA LEU A 101 6.09 4.21 6.61
C LEU A 101 5.55 5.39 5.81
N TYR A 102 4.51 6.05 6.33
CA TYR A 102 3.96 7.27 5.73
C TYR A 102 3.05 8.00 6.71
N ASN A 103 2.84 9.29 6.45
CA ASN A 103 1.82 10.11 7.10
C ASN A 103 0.58 10.14 6.21
N ARG A 104 -0.62 10.09 6.80
CA ARG A 104 -1.87 10.13 6.03
C ARG A 104 -2.83 11.17 6.59
N ALA A 105 -3.21 12.11 5.72
CA ALA A 105 -4.42 12.90 5.88
C ALA A 105 -5.60 12.17 5.21
N THR A 106 -6.78 12.24 5.82
CA THR A 106 -8.02 11.69 5.26
C THR A 106 -9.11 12.75 5.25
N LEU A 107 -9.65 13.06 4.08
CA LEU A 107 -10.83 13.92 3.93
C LEU A 107 -12.00 13.03 3.54
N VAL A 108 -13.12 13.17 4.24
CA VAL A 108 -14.37 12.45 3.97
C VAL A 108 -15.42 13.50 3.70
N SER A 109 -16.08 13.43 2.55
CA SER A 109 -17.22 14.28 2.29
C SER A 109 -18.43 13.75 3.05
N LYS A 110 -19.20 14.66 3.66
CA LYS A 110 -20.45 14.34 4.36
C LYS A 110 -21.64 14.24 3.40
N GLU A 111 -21.52 14.82 2.21
CA GLU A 111 -22.59 14.93 1.22
C GLU A 111 -22.32 14.03 0.01
N LEU A 112 -21.08 14.06 -0.48
CA LEU A 112 -20.63 13.21 -1.56
C LEU A 112 -20.15 11.91 -0.92
N ASN A 113 -20.57 10.75 -1.45
CA ASN A 113 -20.03 9.45 -1.06
C ASN A 113 -18.58 9.27 -1.57
N GLU A 114 -17.70 10.14 -1.09
CA GLU A 114 -16.32 10.32 -1.51
C GLU A 114 -15.39 10.41 -0.30
N ARG A 115 -14.25 9.73 -0.40
CA ARG A 115 -13.15 9.82 0.55
C ARG A 115 -11.84 10.04 -0.20
N LEU A 116 -11.10 11.07 0.19
CA LEU A 116 -9.74 11.35 -0.23
C LEU A 116 -8.76 10.91 0.85
N THR A 117 -7.66 10.28 0.45
CA THR A 117 -6.50 10.10 1.33
C THR A 117 -5.25 10.64 0.66
N ILE A 118 -4.44 11.36 1.41
CA ILE A 118 -3.17 11.93 0.97
C ILE A 118 -2.08 11.28 1.82
N ASP A 119 -1.23 10.49 1.19
CA ASP A 119 -0.09 9.86 1.87
C ASP A 119 1.20 10.63 1.52
N THR A 120 1.91 11.13 2.54
CA THR A 120 3.16 11.88 2.42
C THR A 120 4.29 11.23 3.23
N CYS A 121 5.51 11.74 3.09
CA CYS A 121 6.69 11.23 3.82
C CYS A 121 6.88 9.73 3.63
N LEU A 122 6.71 9.25 2.39
CA LEU A 122 6.72 7.82 2.10
C LEU A 122 8.16 7.28 2.24
N ASN A 123 8.36 6.35 3.16
CA ASN A 123 9.64 5.66 3.35
C ASN A 123 9.45 4.15 3.25
N PHE A 124 10.42 3.50 2.61
CA PHE A 124 10.47 2.06 2.43
C PHE A 124 11.71 1.50 3.10
N GLU A 125 11.56 0.42 3.85
CA GLU A 125 12.67 -0.22 4.56
C GLU A 125 12.62 -1.73 4.37
N SER A 126 13.77 -2.34 4.14
CA SER A 126 14.01 -3.78 4.27
C SER A 126 15.07 -4.01 5.35
N LYS A 127 15.49 -5.27 5.54
CA LYS A 127 16.56 -5.60 6.49
C LYS A 127 17.86 -4.85 6.21
N ASN A 128 18.18 -4.60 4.93
CA ASN A 128 19.49 -4.10 4.51
C ASN A 128 19.43 -2.74 3.81
N ASN A 129 18.28 -2.34 3.28
CA ASN A 129 18.16 -1.19 2.39
C ASN A 129 17.02 -0.27 2.82
N THR A 130 17.14 1.01 2.49
CA THR A 130 16.08 2.01 2.64
C THR A 130 15.87 2.78 1.32
N ALA A 131 14.66 3.30 1.11
CA ALA A 131 14.35 4.14 -0.03
C ALA A 131 13.32 5.20 0.36
N ASN A 132 13.73 6.46 0.29
CA ASN A 132 12.94 7.62 0.70
C ASN A 132 12.26 8.29 -0.50
N PHE A 133 10.98 8.63 -0.32
CA PHE A 133 10.13 9.31 -1.28
C PHE A 133 9.35 10.45 -0.57
N ALA A 134 10.04 11.26 0.23
CA ALA A 134 9.44 12.35 1.02
C ALA A 134 8.85 13.46 0.14
N GLU A 135 9.48 13.73 -1.01
CA GLU A 135 9.10 14.80 -1.95
C GLU A 135 7.83 14.49 -2.79
N ILE A 136 7.23 13.32 -2.62
CA ILE A 136 6.01 12.95 -3.34
C ILE A 136 4.85 12.66 -2.41
N ALA A 137 3.66 13.06 -2.85
CA ALA A 137 2.41 12.68 -2.24
C ALA A 137 1.69 11.63 -3.10
N ILE A 138 1.07 10.63 -2.47
CA ILE A 138 0.14 9.72 -3.13
C ILE A 138 -1.28 10.07 -2.71
N ILE A 139 -2.04 10.60 -3.66
CA ILE A 139 -3.44 10.97 -3.48
C ILE A 139 -4.34 9.83 -4.01
N GLU A 140 -5.22 9.30 -3.16
CA GLU A 140 -6.19 8.26 -3.52
C GLU A 140 -7.62 8.79 -3.29
N ILE A 141 -8.40 8.93 -4.37
CA ILE A 141 -9.83 9.26 -4.33
C ILE A 141 -10.64 7.96 -4.40
N LYS A 142 -11.55 7.76 -3.44
CA LYS A 142 -12.55 6.68 -3.46
C LYS A 142 -13.95 7.26 -3.55
N ARG A 143 -14.67 6.88 -4.59
CA ARG A 143 -16.05 7.32 -4.85
C ARG A 143 -16.88 6.21 -5.49
N ASN A 144 -18.19 6.35 -5.44
CA ASN A 144 -19.10 5.57 -6.28
C ASN A 144 -18.94 5.98 -7.75
N ARG A 145 -19.03 5.01 -8.67
CA ARG A 145 -18.93 5.29 -10.11
C ARG A 145 -20.06 6.22 -10.53
N GLY A 146 -19.78 7.16 -11.44
CA GLY A 146 -20.75 8.09 -12.00
C GLY A 146 -20.92 9.41 -11.23
N LEU A 147 -20.36 9.55 -10.02
CA LEU A 147 -20.44 10.80 -9.27
C LEU A 147 -19.28 11.76 -9.61
N LYS A 148 -19.61 13.06 -9.71
CA LYS A 148 -18.63 14.14 -9.85
C LYS A 148 -17.71 14.16 -8.62
N SER A 149 -16.42 14.40 -8.86
CA SER A 149 -15.41 14.54 -7.81
C SER A 149 -14.74 15.89 -7.99
N TYR A 150 -14.98 16.80 -7.04
CA TYR A 150 -14.31 18.10 -7.06
C TYR A 150 -12.80 17.95 -6.90
N ALA A 151 -12.35 16.96 -6.10
CA ALA A 151 -10.94 16.65 -5.97
C ALA A 151 -10.31 16.21 -7.31
N ASP A 152 -10.97 15.33 -8.07
CA ASP A 152 -10.48 14.89 -9.40
C ASP A 152 -10.40 16.07 -10.39
N ILE A 153 -11.36 17.00 -10.35
CA ILE A 153 -11.36 18.19 -11.21
C ILE A 153 -10.18 19.09 -10.86
N VAL A 154 -10.05 19.49 -9.60
CA VAL A 154 -8.96 20.37 -9.14
C VAL A 154 -7.59 19.76 -9.45
N LEU A 155 -7.42 18.45 -9.25
CA LEU A 155 -6.16 17.78 -9.60
C LEU A 155 -5.85 17.86 -11.10
N ARG A 156 -6.85 17.64 -11.97
CA ARG A 156 -6.67 17.72 -13.42
C ARG A 156 -6.37 19.14 -13.91
N ASP A 157 -7.03 20.14 -13.32
CA ASP A 157 -6.79 21.55 -13.65
C ASP A 157 -5.36 21.98 -13.28
N ASN A 158 -4.75 21.30 -12.31
CA ASN A 158 -3.33 21.46 -11.93
C ASN A 158 -2.39 20.49 -12.69
N GLY A 159 -2.85 19.82 -13.75
CA GLY A 159 -2.04 18.89 -14.54
C GLY A 159 -1.72 17.55 -13.84
N ILE A 160 -2.36 17.26 -12.70
CA ILE A 160 -2.15 16.04 -11.93
C ILE A 160 -3.15 14.97 -12.41
N TYR A 161 -2.67 14.09 -13.29
CA TYR A 161 -3.50 13.04 -13.87
C TYR A 161 -3.44 11.71 -13.09
N PRO A 162 -4.55 10.96 -13.00
CA PRO A 162 -4.58 9.69 -12.30
C PRO A 162 -3.59 8.67 -12.85
N ARG A 163 -2.81 8.06 -11.95
CA ARG A 163 -1.95 6.91 -12.25
C ARG A 163 -2.23 5.79 -11.25
N SER A 164 -2.25 4.54 -11.72
CA SER A 164 -2.28 3.40 -10.79
C SER A 164 -0.96 3.37 -10.04
N ILE A 165 -0.90 3.00 -8.76
CA ILE A 165 0.37 2.71 -8.09
C ILE A 165 0.16 1.77 -6.91
N SER A 166 1.15 0.92 -6.65
CA SER A 166 1.17 0.00 -5.52
C SER A 166 2.39 0.33 -4.66
N LYS A 167 2.20 0.91 -3.47
CA LYS A 167 3.28 1.21 -2.52
C LYS A 167 4.20 -0.01 -2.30
N TYR A 168 3.59 -1.19 -2.12
CA TYR A 168 4.32 -2.46 -2.01
C TYR A 168 5.21 -2.75 -3.23
N CYS A 169 4.72 -2.56 -4.46
CA CYS A 169 5.54 -2.85 -5.64
C CYS A 169 6.61 -1.79 -5.87
N LEU A 170 6.27 -0.52 -5.62
CA LEU A 170 7.23 0.58 -5.66
C LEU A 170 8.38 0.31 -4.68
N GLY A 171 8.04 -0.02 -3.43
CA GLY A 171 9.01 -0.33 -2.38
C GLY A 171 9.88 -1.55 -2.71
N ILE A 172 9.29 -2.71 -3.04
CA ILE A 172 10.07 -3.91 -3.37
C ILE A 172 11.05 -3.64 -4.53
N SER A 173 10.58 -2.98 -5.60
CA SER A 173 11.45 -2.65 -6.74
C SER A 173 12.54 -1.60 -6.42
N SER A 174 12.36 -0.82 -5.36
CA SER A 174 13.31 0.22 -4.93
C SER A 174 14.34 -0.34 -3.96
N LEU A 175 13.98 -1.34 -3.16
CA LEU A 175 14.83 -1.92 -2.12
C LEU A 175 15.60 -3.16 -2.54
N TYR A 176 15.12 -3.90 -3.55
CA TYR A 176 15.71 -5.17 -3.97
C TYR A 176 16.17 -5.07 -5.43
N GLU A 177 17.40 -5.47 -5.72
CA GLU A 177 17.96 -5.45 -7.08
C GLU A 177 17.56 -6.68 -7.89
N ASN A 178 17.52 -7.84 -7.24
CA ASN A 178 17.25 -9.15 -7.81
C ASN A 178 15.77 -9.43 -8.12
N VAL A 179 14.91 -8.41 -8.13
CA VAL A 179 13.49 -8.56 -8.49
C VAL A 179 13.23 -7.99 -9.88
N LYS A 180 12.27 -8.58 -10.60
CA LYS A 180 11.87 -8.12 -11.94
C LYS A 180 11.28 -6.70 -11.89
N LYS A 181 11.76 -5.76 -12.72
CA LYS A 181 11.31 -4.34 -12.71
C LYS A 181 10.80 -3.82 -14.05
N ASN A 182 10.96 -4.58 -15.14
CA ASN A 182 10.77 -4.08 -16.51
C ASN A 182 9.37 -3.50 -16.76
N ASN A 183 8.29 -4.11 -16.24
CA ASN A 183 6.92 -3.61 -16.43
C ASN A 183 6.65 -2.32 -15.64
N PHE A 184 7.46 -2.01 -14.63
CA PHE A 184 7.32 -0.81 -13.81
C PHE A 184 8.38 0.25 -14.09
N LYS A 185 9.42 -0.06 -14.86
CA LYS A 185 10.63 0.76 -15.04
C LYS A 185 10.30 2.20 -15.45
N LEU A 186 9.56 2.40 -16.55
CA LEU A 186 9.19 3.73 -17.03
C LEU A 186 8.45 4.55 -15.98
N LYS A 187 7.47 3.91 -15.34
CA LYS A 187 6.63 4.53 -14.33
C LYS A 187 7.41 4.89 -13.07
N PHE A 188 8.23 3.99 -12.56
CA PHE A 188 9.02 4.24 -11.35
C PHE A 188 10.14 5.24 -11.61
N ASN A 189 10.73 5.25 -12.81
CA ASN A 189 11.66 6.30 -13.22
C ASN A 189 10.97 7.67 -13.26
N SER A 190 9.74 7.76 -13.80
CA SER A 190 8.99 9.03 -13.78
C SER A 190 8.70 9.53 -12.36
N ILE A 191 8.46 8.62 -11.41
CA ILE A 191 8.24 8.98 -10.01
C ILE A 191 9.55 9.42 -9.36
N LYS A 192 10.65 8.71 -9.61
CA LYS A 192 11.96 9.11 -9.10
C LYS A 192 12.36 10.49 -9.62
N LYS A 193 12.10 10.80 -10.89
CA LYS A 193 12.33 12.13 -11.46
C LYS A 193 11.59 13.22 -10.70
N LEU A 194 10.32 13.01 -10.35
CA LEU A 194 9.58 13.96 -9.51
C LEU A 194 10.22 14.21 -8.13
N CYS A 195 11.00 13.26 -7.61
CA CYS A 195 11.74 13.45 -6.36
C CYS A 195 13.03 14.26 -6.53
N TYR A 196 13.62 14.31 -7.72
CA TYR A 196 14.97 14.88 -7.96
C TYR A 196 14.97 16.12 -8.87
N GLU A 197 13.90 16.36 -9.64
CA GLU A 197 13.78 17.54 -10.53
C GLU A 197 13.30 18.81 -9.79
N ASN A 198 13.06 18.73 -8.47
CA ASN A 198 12.71 19.87 -7.60
C ASN A 198 13.88 20.38 -6.73
N VAL A 199 15.12 20.09 -7.14
CA VAL A 199 16.35 20.65 -6.53
C VAL A 199 17.02 21.61 -7.50
#